data_AF-A0A7S1LW51-F1
#
_entry.id   AF-A0A7S1LW51-F1
#
_cell.length_a   1.000
_cell.length_b   1.000
_cell.length_c   1.000
_cell.angle_alpha   90.00
_cell.angle_beta   90.00
_cell.angle_gamma   90.00
#
_symmetry.space_group_name_H-M   'P 1'
#
loop_
_entity.id
_entity.type
_entity.pdbx_description
1 polymer ?
#
loop_
_entity_poly.entity_id
_entity_poly.type
_entity_poly.pdbx_seq_one_letter_code
_entity_poly.pdbx_strand_id
1 'polypeptide(L)'
;LDCLVHPDDRGTSRAPLAACPRLRKLTLRYNNFRDAAAALSVHHGALAALPELRELALDACGVEVVPPFAHAKLEYLSLASNRIQRMSEMQFQRLSLLDLSG
;
A
#
# COMPACT_ATOMS: atom_id res chain seq x y z
N LEU A 1 2.67 18.18 5.81
CA LEU A 1 2.75 16.89 5.08
C LEU A 1 1.51 16.80 4.21
N ASP A 2 1.44 17.68 3.21
CA ASP A 2 0.39 17.72 2.20
C ASP A 2 0.95 17.10 0.93
N CYS A 3 0.90 15.77 0.83
CA CYS A 3 1.11 15.09 -0.44
C CYS A 3 -0.27 14.87 -1.07
N LEU A 4 -1.01 15.95 -1.28
CA LEU A 4 -2.23 15.93 -2.08
C LEU A 4 -1.82 15.75 -3.53
N VAL A 5 -2.38 14.70 -4.12
CA VAL A 5 -2.24 14.31 -5.52
C VAL A 5 -2.77 15.44 -6.39
N HIS A 6 -1.90 16.37 -6.78
CA HIS A 6 -2.18 17.28 -7.88
C HIS A 6 -1.84 16.55 -9.18
N PRO A 7 -2.80 16.25 -10.06
CA PRO A 7 -2.47 15.85 -11.41
C PRO A 7 -1.91 17.09 -12.11
N ASP A 8 -0.60 17.11 -12.35
CA ASP A 8 0.04 18.16 -13.13
C ASP A 8 0.07 17.72 -14.60
N ASP A 9 -0.41 18.59 -15.49
CA ASP A 9 -0.77 18.36 -16.89
C ASP A 9 0.42 18.09 -17.85
N ARG A 10 1.51 17.50 -17.36
CA ARG A 10 2.78 17.36 -18.12
C ARG A 10 3.32 15.93 -18.28
N GLY A 11 2.48 14.91 -18.13
CA GLY A 11 2.84 13.54 -18.56
C GLY A 11 4.04 12.91 -17.85
N THR A 12 4.54 13.52 -16.78
CA THR A 12 5.60 12.96 -15.93
C THR A 12 4.99 12.62 -14.57
N SER A 13 4.11 11.61 -14.58
CA SER A 13 3.68 10.90 -13.38
C SER A 13 4.87 10.13 -12.81
N ARG A 14 5.82 10.85 -12.20
CA ARG A 14 6.76 10.23 -11.28
C ARG A 14 5.91 9.82 -10.09
N ALA A 15 5.69 8.52 -9.93
CA ALA A 15 5.01 7.97 -8.76
C ALA A 15 5.56 8.69 -7.52
N PRO A 16 4.75 9.42 -6.74
CA PRO A 16 5.24 10.27 -5.65
C PRO A 16 6.12 9.50 -4.64
N LEU A 17 5.83 8.20 -4.50
CA LEU A 17 6.57 7.28 -3.64
C LEU A 17 7.98 6.94 -4.17
N ALA A 18 8.23 7.06 -5.48
CA ALA A 18 9.55 6.89 -6.07
C ALA A 18 10.55 7.99 -5.71
N ALA A 19 10.08 9.12 -5.17
CA ALA A 19 10.94 10.13 -4.59
C ALA A 19 11.54 9.69 -3.24
N CYS A 20 10.99 8.65 -2.62
CA CYS A 20 11.33 8.22 -1.26
C CYS A 20 11.73 6.72 -1.18
N PRO A 21 12.77 6.26 -1.91
CA PRO A 21 13.11 4.84 -1.99
C PRO A 21 13.58 4.20 -0.66
N ARG A 22 13.96 5.02 0.32
CA ARG A 22 14.38 4.59 1.66
C ARG A 22 13.24 4.58 2.68
N LEU A 23 12.00 4.83 2.26
CA LEU A 23 10.87 4.84 3.17
C LEU A 23 10.67 3.44 3.78
N ARG A 24 10.71 3.36 5.11
CA ARG A 24 10.52 2.10 5.85
C ARG A 24 9.11 1.91 6.37
N LYS A 25 8.38 3.00 6.56
CA LYS A 25 7.02 3.02 7.11
C LYS A 25 6.12 3.88 6.25
N LEU A 26 5.00 3.32 5.82
CA LEU A 26 3.96 4.02 5.08
C LEU A 26 2.62 3.79 5.77
N THR A 27 1.93 4.89 6.09
CA THR A 27 0.64 4.85 6.77
C THR A 27 -0.36 5.65 5.95
N LEU A 28 -1.41 4.97 5.48
CA LEU A 28 -2.46 5.54 4.65
C LEU A 28 -3.85 5.24 5.26
N ARG A 29 -3.93 5.10 6.58
CA ARG A 29 -5.15 4.78 7.33
C ARG A 29 -6.26 5.81 7.06
N TYR A 30 -7.51 5.37 7.15
CA TYR A 30 -8.71 6.20 7.02
C TYR A 30 -8.82 6.95 5.68
N ASN A 31 -8.23 6.40 4.62
CA ASN A 31 -8.42 6.89 3.26
C ASN A 31 -9.49 6.07 2.56
N ASN A 32 -10.45 6.69 1.88
CA ASN A 32 -11.51 5.96 1.18
C ASN A 32 -11.03 5.45 -0.18
N PHE A 33 -10.18 4.43 -0.15
CA PHE A 33 -9.80 3.71 -1.35
C PHE A 33 -10.85 2.63 -1.62
N ARG A 34 -11.97 3.00 -2.26
CA ARG A 34 -13.01 2.04 -2.72
C ARG A 34 -12.42 0.82 -3.41
N ASP A 35 -11.26 0.98 -4.04
CA ASP A 35 -10.40 -0.10 -4.46
C ASP A 35 -8.94 0.28 -4.19
N ALA A 36 -8.45 0.07 -2.96
CA ALA A 36 -7.04 0.30 -2.60
C ALA A 36 -6.09 -0.57 -3.40
N ALA A 37 -6.57 -1.75 -3.81
CA ALA A 37 -5.89 -2.58 -4.78
C ALA A 37 -5.74 -1.77 -6.06
N ALA A 38 -6.79 -1.22 -6.66
CA ALA A 38 -6.65 -0.35 -7.83
C ALA A 38 -5.84 0.93 -7.55
N ALA A 39 -5.97 1.62 -6.42
CA ALA A 39 -5.16 2.81 -6.17
C ALA A 39 -3.64 2.49 -6.12
N LEU A 40 -3.28 1.35 -5.52
CA LEU A 40 -1.89 0.88 -5.40
C LEU A 40 -1.44 -0.03 -6.55
N SER A 41 -2.36 -0.56 -7.36
CA SER A 41 -2.13 -1.52 -8.46
C SER A 41 -2.34 -0.86 -9.83
N VAL A 42 -3.23 0.13 -10.00
CA VAL A 42 -3.24 1.03 -11.16
C VAL A 42 -1.90 1.78 -11.22
N HIS A 43 -1.33 2.11 -10.06
CA HIS A 43 0.10 2.37 -9.95
C HIS A 43 0.86 1.08 -9.68
N HIS A 44 0.89 0.15 -10.63
CA HIS A 44 1.47 -1.21 -10.57
C HIS A 44 2.95 -1.29 -10.05
N GLY A 45 3.57 -0.15 -9.72
CA GLY A 45 4.87 -0.03 -9.09
C GLY A 45 4.96 1.00 -7.96
N ALA A 46 3.85 1.47 -7.38
CA ALA A 46 3.84 2.43 -6.26
C ALA A 46 4.56 1.86 -5.03
N LEU A 47 4.23 0.63 -4.65
CA LEU A 47 4.96 -0.09 -3.61
C LEU A 47 6.31 -0.62 -4.11
N ALA A 48 6.43 -0.93 -5.41
CA ALA A 48 7.69 -1.38 -6.00
C ALA A 48 8.78 -0.31 -5.96
N ALA A 49 8.37 0.96 -5.92
CA ALA A 49 9.24 2.11 -5.74
C ALA A 49 9.78 2.25 -4.30
N LEU A 50 9.33 1.41 -3.36
CA LEU A 50 9.69 1.42 -1.94
C LEU A 50 10.37 0.10 -1.52
N PRO A 51 11.57 -0.22 -2.05
CA PRO A 51 12.23 -1.49 -1.80
C PRO A 51 12.60 -1.75 -0.33
N GLU A 52 12.72 -0.68 0.47
CA GLU A 52 13.06 -0.75 1.89
C GLU A 52 11.84 -0.65 2.82
N LEU A 53 10.61 -0.71 2.27
CA LEU A 53 9.40 -0.66 3.07
C LEU A 53 9.28 -1.91 3.95
N ARG A 54 9.04 -1.68 5.24
CA ARG A 54 8.89 -2.71 6.28
C ARG A 54 7.52 -2.68 6.94
N GLU A 55 6.95 -1.50 7.10
CA GLU A 55 5.66 -1.31 7.77
C GLU A 55 4.67 -0.63 6.82
N LEU A 56 3.54 -1.28 6.57
CA LEU A 56 2.43 -0.72 5.79
C LEU A 56 1.14 -0.81 6.60
N ALA A 57 0.47 0.34 6.76
CA ALA A 57 -0.83 0.41 7.42
C ALA A 57 -1.88 1.00 6.48
N LEU A 58 -2.91 0.21 6.21
CA LEU A 58 -4.03 0.49 5.31
C LEU A 58 -5.37 0.32 6.05
N ASP A 59 -5.42 0.71 7.32
CA ASP A 59 -6.60 0.48 8.16
C ASP A 59 -7.78 1.37 7.74
N ALA A 60 -8.99 0.82 7.80
CA ALA A 60 -10.23 1.49 7.42
C ALA A 60 -10.18 2.12 6.02
N CYS A 61 -9.56 1.42 5.07
CA CYS A 61 -9.35 1.92 3.73
C CYS A 61 -10.39 1.45 2.70
N GLY A 62 -11.27 0.51 3.06
CA GLY A 62 -12.20 -0.11 2.12
C GLY A 62 -11.50 -1.08 1.15
N VAL A 63 -10.33 -1.61 1.51
CA VAL A 63 -9.58 -2.56 0.68
C VAL A 63 -10.38 -3.85 0.50
N GLU A 64 -10.71 -4.22 -0.74
CA GLU A 64 -11.41 -5.47 -1.07
C GLU A 64 -10.44 -6.59 -1.50
N VAL A 65 -9.34 -6.21 -2.14
CA VAL A 65 -8.27 -7.10 -2.59
C VAL A 65 -6.94 -6.59 -2.07
N VAL A 66 -6.14 -7.48 -1.50
CA VAL A 66 -4.83 -7.10 -0.94
C VAL A 66 -3.87 -6.76 -2.08
N PRO A 67 -3.22 -5.58 -2.07
CA PRO A 67 -2.27 -5.20 -3.12
C PRO A 67 -1.03 -6.11 -3.11
N PRO A 68 -0.39 -6.35 -4.25
CA PRO A 68 0.85 -7.12 -4.29
C PRO A 68 2.00 -6.34 -3.65
N PHE A 69 2.59 -6.87 -2.58
CA PHE A 69 3.74 -6.29 -1.87
C PHE A 69 4.94 -7.24 -1.80
N ALA A 70 4.96 -8.31 -2.60
CA ALA A 70 6.00 -9.36 -2.56
C ALA A 70 7.43 -8.85 -2.85
N HIS A 71 7.56 -7.69 -3.50
CA HIS A 71 8.83 -7.03 -3.78
C HIS A 71 9.37 -6.22 -2.57
N ALA A 72 8.51 -5.88 -1.61
CA ALA A 72 8.89 -5.13 -0.43
C ALA A 72 9.42 -6.08 0.65
N LYS A 73 10.35 -5.61 1.48
CA LYS A 73 10.83 -6.31 2.68
C LYS A 73 9.84 -6.12 3.84
N LEU A 74 8.55 -6.31 3.56
CA LEU A 74 7.49 -6.01 4.50
C LEU A 74 7.56 -6.98 5.69
N GLU A 75 7.56 -6.43 6.90
CA GLU A 75 7.58 -7.15 8.18
C GLU A 75 6.23 -7.01 8.89
N TYR A 76 5.57 -5.86 8.72
CA TYR A 76 4.29 -5.52 9.34
C TYR A 76 3.28 -5.04 8.29
N LEU A 77 2.11 -5.66 8.28
CA LEU A 77 0.97 -5.23 7.46
C LEU A 77 -0.27 -5.10 8.33
N SER A 78 -0.88 -3.92 8.31
CA SER A 78 -2.18 -3.67 8.92
C SER A 78 -3.22 -3.41 7.84
N LEU A 79 -4.25 -4.24 7.84
CA LEU A 79 -5.40 -4.17 6.97
C LEU A 79 -6.69 -4.16 7.80
N ALA A 80 -6.62 -3.62 9.02
CA ALA A 80 -7.73 -3.65 9.95
C ALA A 80 -8.92 -2.84 9.42
N SER A 81 -10.14 -3.26 9.76
CA SER A 81 -11.39 -2.61 9.36
C SER A 81 -11.52 -2.38 7.83
N ASN A 82 -11.00 -3.32 7.03
CA ASN A 82 -11.19 -3.34 5.57
C ASN A 82 -12.30 -4.30 5.16
N ARG A 83 -12.54 -4.42 3.85
CA ARG A 83 -13.59 -5.25 3.25
C ARG A 83 -13.00 -6.40 2.45
N ILE A 84 -11.90 -6.99 2.94
CA ILE A 84 -11.12 -7.95 2.16
C ILE A 84 -11.96 -9.20 1.90
N GLN A 85 -12.21 -9.47 0.62
CA GLN A 85 -12.94 -10.67 0.19
C GLN A 85 -12.00 -11.73 -0.39
N ARG A 86 -10.84 -11.30 -0.90
CA ARG A 86 -9.88 -12.18 -1.57
C ARG A 86 -8.47 -11.85 -1.11
N MET A 87 -7.74 -12.89 -0.70
CA MET A 87 -6.35 -12.79 -0.29
C MET A 87 -5.61 -14.04 -0.77
N SER A 88 -4.29 -13.92 -0.97
CA SER A 88 -3.43 -15.07 -1.26
C SER A 88 -2.45 -15.26 -0.13
N GLU A 89 -2.56 -16.38 0.57
CA GLU A 89 -1.72 -16.70 1.75
C GLU A 89 -0.22 -16.64 1.46
N MET A 90 0.17 -16.97 0.22
CA MET A 90 1.56 -16.91 -0.23
C MET A 90 2.18 -15.50 -0.11
N GLN A 91 1.36 -14.45 -0.12
CA GLN A 91 1.81 -13.06 -0.01
C GLN A 91 2.27 -12.72 1.42
N PHE A 92 1.73 -13.40 2.43
CA PHE A 92 1.95 -13.06 3.85
C PHE A 92 3.06 -13.86 4.51
N GLN A 93 3.67 -14.83 3.82
CA GLN A 93 4.66 -15.76 4.41
C GLN A 93 5.91 -15.07 4.99
N ARG A 94 6.18 -13.83 4.58
CA ARG A 94 7.35 -13.05 5.02
C ARG A 94 7.01 -12.05 6.14
N LEU A 95 5.74 -11.89 6.47
CA LEU A 95 5.31 -10.97 7.52
C LEU A 95 5.61 -11.56 8.89
N SER A 96 6.12 -10.72 9.78
CA SER A 96 6.22 -11.03 11.21
C SER A 96 4.92 -10.71 11.93
N LEU A 97 4.15 -9.74 11.43
CA LEU A 97 2.87 -9.35 11.99
C LEU A 97 1.89 -8.97 10.88
N LEU A 98 0.70 -9.57 10.95
CA LEU A 98 -0.43 -9.29 10.10
C LEU A 98 -1.64 -8.96 10.96
N ASP A 99 -2.20 -7.77 10.79
CA ASP A 99 -3.43 -7.34 11.44
C ASP A 99 -4.57 -7.32 10.43
N LEU A 100 -5.55 -8.20 10.64
CA LEU A 100 -6.81 -8.29 9.88
C LEU A 100 -8.02 -8.01 10.79
N SER A 101 -7.83 -7.44 11.97
CA SER A 101 -8.90 -7.17 12.92
C SER A 101 -9.97 -6.26 12.29
N GLY A 102 -11.24 -6.53 12.55
CA GLY A 102 -12.37 -5.91 11.88
C GLY A 102 -13.44 -5.54 12.87
#